data_AF-A0A947WV94-F1
#
_entry.id   AF-A0A947WV94-F1
#
_cell.length_a   1.000
_cell.length_b   1.000
_cell.length_c   1.000
_cell.angle_alpha   90.00
_cell.angle_beta   90.00
_cell.angle_gamma   90.00
#
_symmetry.space_group_name_H-M   'P 1'
#
loop_
_entity.id
_entity.type
_entity.pdbx_description
1 polymer ?
#
loop_
_entity_poly.entity_id
_entity_poly.type
_entity_poly.pdbx_seq_one_letter_code
_entity_poly.pdbx_strand_id
1 'polypeptide(L)'
;MRQDVSNYLIHFVSDKSFDLAYLRLRKIIKERCLLGNNKFIKGGHTCICFSEAPLNCLPGGLVNPDYYSRYSSFGIMVTKKWLFNLGGRPVIYQSEAEYYLLPDQIQWRHVLHDPLKDPPIDFTWEREWRINCAHLDFNPSNARIIVLDNSWADRLKKDHEREEDYNVRAYSMIFDEDDEELAEQLRNKFDWTIVTLN
;
A
#
# COMPACT_ATOMS: atom_id res chain seq x y z
N MET A 1 21.57 -14.54 3.90
CA MET A 1 20.32 -14.18 3.18
C MET A 1 20.63 -12.99 2.29
N ARG A 2 20.14 -12.95 1.05
CA ARG A 2 20.36 -11.84 0.12
C ARG A 2 19.78 -10.54 0.69
N GLN A 3 20.55 -9.45 0.69
CA GLN A 3 20.14 -8.17 1.30
C GLN A 3 19.02 -7.48 0.52
N ASP A 4 18.89 -7.82 -0.76
CA ASP A 4 17.90 -7.31 -1.68
C ASP A 4 16.55 -8.06 -1.63
N VAL A 5 16.37 -9.06 -0.77
CA VAL A 5 15.13 -9.86 -0.67
C VAL A 5 14.38 -9.54 0.62
N SER A 6 13.04 -9.47 0.53
CA SER A 6 12.18 -9.14 1.67
C SER A 6 11.07 -10.18 1.87
N ASN A 7 10.65 -10.41 3.11
CA ASN A 7 9.43 -11.19 3.42
C ASN A 7 8.15 -10.34 3.35
N TYR A 8 8.30 -9.05 3.04
CA TYR A 8 7.24 -8.07 3.01
C TYR A 8 6.98 -7.55 1.60
N LEU A 9 5.74 -7.15 1.39
CA LEU A 9 5.23 -6.52 0.18
C LEU A 9 4.63 -5.18 0.57
N ILE A 10 4.87 -4.14 -0.22
CA ILE A 10 4.41 -2.79 0.07
C ILE A 10 3.49 -2.33 -1.06
N HIS A 11 2.26 -1.96 -0.70
CA HIS A 11 1.39 -1.16 -1.56
C HIS A 11 1.73 0.31 -1.34
N PHE A 12 2.45 0.88 -2.30
CA PHE A 12 2.89 2.27 -2.24
C PHE A 12 1.75 3.24 -2.56
N VAL A 13 1.66 4.31 -1.76
CA VAL A 13 0.65 5.36 -1.88
C VAL A 13 1.34 6.63 -2.33
N SER A 14 1.16 7.01 -3.59
CA SER A 14 1.73 8.25 -4.16
C SER A 14 0.63 9.24 -4.56
N ASP A 15 1.04 10.50 -4.62
CA ASP A 15 0.27 11.61 -5.17
C ASP A 15 1.24 12.72 -5.63
N LYS A 16 0.71 13.85 -6.10
CA LYS A 16 1.47 15.01 -6.58
C LYS A 16 2.36 15.66 -5.51
N SER A 17 2.05 15.46 -4.24
CA SER A 17 2.84 15.95 -3.10
C SER A 17 2.78 14.95 -1.94
N PHE A 18 3.72 15.08 -0.99
CA PHE A 18 3.72 14.26 0.21
C PHE A 18 2.48 14.47 1.08
N ASP A 19 1.98 15.71 1.22
CA ASP A 19 0.74 15.96 1.96
C ASP A 19 -0.48 15.28 1.33
N LEU A 20 -0.62 15.33 -0.01
CA LEU A 20 -1.73 14.66 -0.69
C LEU A 20 -1.62 13.13 -0.57
N ALA A 21 -0.42 12.58 -0.71
CA ALA A 21 -0.17 11.16 -0.50
C ALA A 21 -0.47 10.73 0.94
N TYR A 22 -0.12 11.56 1.92
CA TYR A 22 -0.44 11.35 3.32
C TYR A 22 -1.95 11.38 3.59
N LEU A 23 -2.68 12.35 3.03
CA LEU A 23 -4.16 12.38 3.15
C LEU A 23 -4.79 11.11 2.55
N ARG A 24 -4.26 10.64 1.43
CA ARG A 24 -4.70 9.38 0.81
C ARG A 24 -4.40 8.17 1.70
N LEU A 25 -3.21 8.10 2.29
CA LEU A 25 -2.84 7.07 3.25
C LEU A 25 -3.80 7.06 4.45
N ARG A 26 -4.11 8.22 5.03
CA ARG A 26 -5.06 8.34 6.15
C ARG A 26 -6.44 7.81 5.79
N LYS A 27 -6.93 8.14 4.59
CA LYS A 27 -8.19 7.61 4.07
C LYS A 27 -8.16 6.07 4.01
N ILE A 28 -7.11 5.50 3.43
CA ILE A 28 -6.91 4.04 3.34
C ILE A 28 -6.86 3.39 4.74
N ILE A 29 -6.18 4.00 5.71
CA ILE A 29 -6.10 3.51 7.09
C ILE A 29 -7.47 3.53 7.78
N LYS A 30 -8.23 4.61 7.57
CA LYS A 30 -9.58 4.76 8.13
C LYS A 30 -10.56 3.74 7.53
N GLU A 31 -10.52 3.57 6.22
CA GLU A 31 -11.37 2.61 5.48
C GLU A 31 -10.91 1.17 5.67
N ARG A 32 -9.66 0.94 6.11
CA ARG A 32 -9.04 -0.38 6.29
C ARG A 32 -9.11 -1.26 5.04
N CYS A 33 -9.13 -0.62 3.88
CA CYS A 33 -9.35 -1.28 2.60
C CYS A 33 -8.43 -0.67 1.52
N LEU A 34 -7.83 -1.54 0.72
CA LEU A 34 -7.16 -1.17 -0.52
C LEU A 34 -8.10 -1.39 -1.70
N LEU A 35 -8.13 -0.45 -2.64
CA LEU A 35 -8.96 -0.51 -3.83
C LEU A 35 -8.13 -0.93 -5.05
N GLY A 36 -8.62 -1.95 -5.74
CA GLY A 36 -8.05 -2.42 -6.98
C GLY A 36 -8.34 -1.46 -8.13
N ASN A 37 -7.45 -1.45 -9.12
CA ASN A 37 -7.65 -0.73 -10.37
C ASN A 37 -7.12 -1.57 -11.55
N ASN A 38 -7.34 -1.10 -12.76
CA ASN A 38 -6.90 -1.75 -14.00
C ASN A 38 -5.80 -0.95 -14.74
N LYS A 39 -5.20 0.05 -14.07
CA LYS A 39 -4.18 0.91 -14.68
C LYS A 39 -2.91 0.10 -14.89
N PHE A 40 -2.39 0.10 -16.11
CA PHE A 40 -1.22 -0.70 -16.50
C PHE A 40 -1.42 -2.23 -16.35
N ILE A 41 -2.68 -2.69 -16.44
CA ILE A 41 -3.03 -4.10 -16.40
C ILE A 41 -3.71 -4.47 -17.72
N LYS A 42 -3.04 -5.31 -18.51
CA LYS A 42 -3.60 -5.83 -19.75
C LYS A 42 -4.81 -6.74 -19.45
N GLY A 43 -5.80 -6.73 -20.35
CA GLY A 43 -7.02 -7.54 -20.19
C GLY A 43 -8.10 -6.92 -19.30
N GLY A 44 -7.86 -5.71 -18.75
CA GLY A 44 -8.86 -5.00 -17.95
C GLY A 44 -9.12 -5.60 -16.57
N HIS A 45 -8.24 -6.50 -16.11
CA HIS A 45 -8.33 -7.08 -14.77
C HIS A 45 -8.15 -6.01 -13.69
N THR A 46 -8.94 -6.10 -12.63
CA THR A 46 -8.84 -5.21 -11.47
C THR A 46 -7.93 -5.86 -10.44
N CYS A 47 -6.74 -5.29 -10.23
CA CYS A 47 -5.80 -5.79 -9.24
C CYS A 47 -5.36 -4.72 -8.26
N ILE A 48 -4.84 -5.19 -7.13
CA ILE A 48 -4.08 -4.39 -6.16
C ILE A 48 -2.63 -4.83 -6.28
N CYS A 49 -1.75 -3.87 -6.58
CA CYS A 49 -0.34 -4.10 -6.82
C CYS A 49 0.50 -3.81 -5.58
N PHE A 50 1.56 -4.58 -5.39
CA PHE A 50 2.54 -4.42 -4.33
C PHE A 50 3.93 -4.59 -4.92
N SER A 51 4.93 -4.04 -4.26
CA SER A 51 6.34 -4.26 -4.61
C SER A 51 7.04 -5.03 -3.50
N GLU A 52 7.88 -6.01 -3.88
CA GLU A 52 8.85 -6.57 -2.95
C GLU A 52 10.02 -5.60 -2.81
N ALA A 53 10.04 -4.86 -1.70
CA ALA A 53 11.05 -3.86 -1.45
C ALA A 53 11.67 -4.03 -0.04
N PRO A 54 12.96 -4.37 0.07
CA PRO A 54 13.72 -4.31 1.32
C PRO A 54 13.84 -2.86 1.75
N LEU A 55 13.39 -2.55 2.96
CA LEU A 55 13.40 -1.19 3.50
C LEU A 55 14.79 -0.55 3.51
N ASN A 56 15.82 -1.36 3.78
CA ASN A 56 17.21 -0.92 3.80
C ASN A 56 17.72 -0.46 2.42
N CYS A 57 17.03 -0.83 1.34
CA CYS A 57 17.33 -0.40 -0.02
C CYS A 57 16.45 0.77 -0.48
N LEU A 58 15.60 1.32 0.39
CA LEU A 58 14.66 2.40 0.10
C LEU A 58 14.85 3.69 0.94
N PRO A 59 16.07 4.13 1.33
CA PRO A 59 16.24 5.40 2.03
C PRO A 59 15.90 6.57 1.09
N GLY A 60 14.61 6.92 0.99
CA GLY A 60 14.06 7.88 0.02
C GLY A 60 12.98 7.36 -0.92
N GLY A 61 12.52 6.11 -0.76
CA GLY A 61 11.49 5.49 -1.60
C GLY A 61 12.05 4.60 -2.72
N LEU A 62 11.16 4.08 -3.57
CA LEU A 62 11.56 3.37 -4.78
C LEU A 62 12.13 4.40 -5.77
N VAL A 63 13.29 4.14 -6.37
CA VAL A 63 13.88 5.05 -7.37
C VAL A 63 13.96 4.29 -8.67
N ASN A 64 13.27 4.78 -9.69
CA ASN A 64 13.53 4.37 -11.07
C ASN A 64 14.52 5.37 -11.68
N PRO A 65 15.77 4.97 -11.98
CA PRO A 65 16.79 5.83 -12.57
C PRO A 65 16.38 6.35 -13.96
N ASP A 66 15.65 5.55 -14.73
CA ASP A 66 15.29 5.85 -16.12
C ASP A 66 14.00 6.66 -16.24
N TYR A 67 13.14 6.64 -15.20
CA TYR A 67 11.82 7.28 -15.20
C TYR A 67 11.62 8.36 -14.11
N TYR A 68 12.70 8.80 -13.46
CA TYR A 68 12.80 10.02 -12.63
C TYR A 68 11.58 10.37 -11.73
N SER A 69 11.09 9.42 -10.94
CA SER A 69 10.25 9.78 -9.79
C SER A 69 10.69 8.99 -8.56
N ARG A 70 10.78 9.68 -7.42
CA ARG A 70 10.88 9.02 -6.11
C ARG A 70 9.52 8.38 -5.87
N TYR A 71 9.40 7.11 -6.20
CA TYR A 71 8.20 6.34 -5.96
C TYR A 71 7.96 6.28 -4.45
N SER A 72 6.96 7.07 -4.04
CA SER A 72 6.16 6.99 -2.82
C SER A 72 6.89 6.73 -1.50
N SER A 73 6.80 7.71 -0.60
CA SER A 73 7.27 7.63 0.79
C SER A 73 6.25 7.03 1.77
N PHE A 74 5.10 6.55 1.29
CA PHE A 74 3.97 6.12 2.11
C PHE A 74 3.42 4.78 1.62
N GLY A 75 2.87 3.95 2.49
CA GLY A 75 2.30 2.69 2.02
C GLY A 75 1.70 1.79 3.08
N ILE A 76 1.11 0.71 2.61
CA ILE A 76 0.62 -0.40 3.43
C ILE A 76 1.53 -1.61 3.19
N MET A 77 2.18 -2.07 4.25
CA MET A 77 3.08 -3.22 4.22
C MET A 77 2.38 -4.46 4.76
N VAL A 78 2.45 -5.55 4.00
CA VAL A 78 1.91 -6.86 4.40
C VAL A 78 2.97 -7.95 4.24
N THR A 79 2.76 -9.11 4.87
CA THR A 79 3.67 -10.25 4.65
C THR A 79 3.33 -10.97 3.35
N LYS A 80 4.37 -11.48 2.66
CA LYS A 80 4.19 -12.36 1.48
C LYS A 80 3.27 -13.53 1.79
N LYS A 81 3.46 -14.16 2.96
CA LYS A 81 2.67 -15.31 3.40
C LYS A 81 1.18 -14.98 3.49
N TRP A 82 0.85 -13.83 4.09
CA TRP A 82 -0.53 -13.39 4.21
C TRP A 82 -1.16 -13.12 2.83
N LEU A 83 -0.50 -12.32 1.99
CA LEU A 83 -1.05 -11.99 0.66
C LEU A 83 -1.16 -13.24 -0.23
N PHE A 84 -0.17 -14.15 -0.17
CA PHE A 84 -0.19 -15.40 -0.93
C PHE A 84 -1.36 -16.31 -0.53
N ASN A 85 -1.66 -16.40 0.77
CA ASN A 85 -2.80 -17.16 1.27
C ASN A 85 -4.15 -16.62 0.75
N LEU A 86 -4.22 -15.33 0.44
CA LEU A 86 -5.41 -14.68 -0.15
C LEU A 86 -5.48 -14.80 -1.68
N GLY A 87 -4.49 -15.43 -2.31
CA GLY A 87 -4.41 -15.59 -3.76
C GLY A 87 -3.49 -14.59 -4.48
N GLY A 88 -2.81 -13.70 -3.75
CA GLY A 88 -1.81 -12.83 -4.34
C GLY A 88 -0.60 -13.61 -4.86
N ARG A 89 -0.04 -13.18 -5.98
CA ARG A 89 1.08 -13.87 -6.66
C ARG A 89 2.07 -12.84 -7.23
N PRO A 90 3.35 -13.22 -7.41
CA PRO A 90 4.26 -12.44 -8.23
C PRO A 90 3.73 -12.37 -9.68
N VAL A 91 4.00 -11.23 -10.31
CA VAL A 91 3.72 -11.02 -11.74
C VAL A 91 4.60 -11.91 -12.61
N ILE A 92 4.28 -11.97 -13.89
CA ILE A 92 5.02 -12.67 -14.94
C ILE A 92 5.44 -11.60 -15.95
N TYR A 93 6.73 -11.30 -15.99
CA TYR A 93 7.34 -10.34 -16.92
C TYR A 93 7.57 -11.03 -18.26
N GLN A 94 6.84 -10.60 -19.28
CA GLN A 94 6.81 -11.27 -20.58
C GLN A 94 6.55 -10.28 -21.72
N SER A 95 6.88 -10.69 -22.93
CA SER A 95 6.53 -9.95 -24.13
C SER A 95 5.01 -9.84 -24.31
N GLU A 96 4.58 -8.95 -25.21
CA GLU A 96 3.17 -8.83 -25.53
C GLU A 96 2.59 -10.10 -26.19
N ALA A 97 3.38 -10.79 -27.02
CA ALA A 97 2.94 -12.02 -27.69
C ALA A 97 2.67 -13.15 -26.69
N GLU A 98 3.49 -13.25 -25.65
CA GLU A 98 3.36 -14.28 -24.62
C GLU A 98 2.12 -14.11 -23.74
N TYR A 99 1.55 -12.90 -23.65
CA TYR A 99 0.27 -12.68 -22.95
C TYR A 99 -0.82 -13.66 -23.43
N TYR A 100 -0.91 -13.87 -24.75
CA TYR A 100 -1.94 -14.72 -25.34
C TYR A 100 -1.67 -16.22 -25.18
N LEU A 101 -0.50 -16.59 -24.66
CA LEU A 101 -0.16 -17.97 -24.27
C LEU A 101 -0.58 -18.29 -22.83
N LEU A 102 -0.87 -17.26 -22.02
CA LEU A 102 -1.30 -17.44 -20.65
C LEU A 102 -2.78 -17.86 -20.58
N PRO A 103 -3.12 -18.86 -19.75
CA PRO A 103 -4.50 -19.13 -19.40
C PRO A 103 -5.17 -17.89 -18.80
N ASP A 104 -6.44 -17.65 -19.14
CA ASP A 104 -7.22 -16.48 -18.69
C ASP A 104 -7.17 -16.29 -17.16
N GLN A 105 -7.16 -17.39 -16.42
CA GLN A 105 -7.11 -17.41 -14.95
C GLN A 105 -5.85 -16.76 -14.36
N ILE A 106 -4.78 -16.60 -15.13
CA ILE A 106 -3.51 -16.03 -14.68
C ILE A 106 -3.04 -14.82 -15.52
N GLN A 107 -3.80 -14.40 -16.54
CA GLN A 107 -3.45 -13.26 -17.39
C GLN A 107 -3.28 -11.95 -16.61
N TRP A 108 -4.00 -11.78 -15.50
CA TRP A 108 -3.85 -10.64 -14.58
C TRP A 108 -2.44 -10.48 -13.99
N ARG A 109 -1.63 -11.55 -14.04
CA ARG A 109 -0.22 -11.53 -13.61
C ARG A 109 0.72 -10.99 -14.68
N HIS A 110 0.29 -10.84 -15.93
CA HIS A 110 1.16 -10.35 -17.00
C HIS A 110 1.59 -8.90 -16.76
N VAL A 111 2.88 -8.66 -16.96
CA VAL A 111 3.49 -7.33 -17.05
C VAL A 111 4.33 -7.31 -18.31
N LEU A 112 4.13 -6.28 -19.14
CA LEU A 112 4.92 -6.09 -20.34
C LEU A 112 6.40 -5.91 -19.98
N HIS A 113 7.23 -6.78 -20.52
CA HIS A 113 8.68 -6.68 -20.48
C HIS A 113 9.21 -6.81 -21.89
N ASP A 114 9.85 -5.76 -22.37
CA ASP A 114 10.41 -5.70 -23.71
C ASP A 114 11.70 -4.86 -23.67
N PRO A 115 12.85 -5.50 -23.33
CA PRO A 115 14.13 -4.81 -23.27
C PRO A 115 14.70 -4.46 -24.65
N LEU A 116 14.08 -4.94 -25.74
CA LEU A 116 14.52 -4.67 -27.12
C LEU A 116 13.82 -3.45 -27.74
N LYS A 117 12.76 -2.94 -27.10
CA LYS A 117 12.06 -1.73 -27.52
C LYS A 117 12.92 -0.48 -27.28
N ASP A 118 12.62 0.60 -27.99
CA ASP A 118 13.23 1.92 -27.79
C ASP A 118 12.15 2.97 -27.46
N PRO A 119 12.10 3.51 -26.23
CA PRO A 119 12.92 3.11 -25.07
C PRO A 119 12.55 1.70 -24.56
N PRO A 120 13.48 0.99 -23.88
CA PRO A 120 13.21 -0.31 -23.27
C PRO A 120 12.06 -0.26 -22.26
N ILE A 121 11.28 -1.33 -22.17
CA ILE A 121 10.24 -1.49 -21.14
C ILE A 121 10.69 -2.54 -20.13
N ASP A 122 11.12 -2.08 -18.96
CA ASP A 122 11.57 -2.95 -17.87
C ASP A 122 11.07 -2.47 -16.49
N PHE A 123 10.14 -3.23 -15.92
CA PHE A 123 9.62 -3.04 -14.55
C PHE A 123 10.05 -4.17 -13.60
N THR A 124 11.05 -4.98 -13.97
CA THR A 124 11.51 -6.12 -13.16
C THR A 124 12.09 -5.68 -11.82
N TRP A 125 12.64 -4.46 -11.76
CA TRP A 125 13.14 -3.83 -10.54
C TRP A 125 12.07 -3.61 -9.47
N GLU A 126 10.79 -3.45 -9.85
CA GLU A 126 9.68 -3.30 -8.90
C GLU A 126 9.38 -4.60 -8.14
N ARG A 127 9.75 -5.75 -8.72
CA ARG A 127 9.43 -7.10 -8.21
C ARG A 127 7.95 -7.18 -7.79
N GLU A 128 7.11 -6.88 -8.75
CA GLU A 128 5.68 -6.64 -8.53
C GLU A 128 4.96 -7.94 -8.10
N TRP A 129 4.05 -7.78 -7.15
CA TRP A 129 3.06 -8.75 -6.75
C TRP A 129 1.67 -8.17 -6.98
N ARG A 130 0.72 -9.00 -7.40
CA ARG A 130 -0.67 -8.61 -7.60
C ARG A 130 -1.59 -9.53 -6.83
N ILE A 131 -2.77 -9.02 -6.49
CA ILE A 131 -3.95 -9.81 -6.15
C ILE A 131 -5.11 -9.33 -7.03
N ASN A 132 -5.79 -10.26 -7.71
CA ASN A 132 -6.90 -9.95 -8.61
C ASN A 132 -8.21 -9.82 -7.83
N CYS A 133 -8.43 -8.64 -7.25
CA CYS A 133 -9.65 -8.30 -6.53
C CYS A 133 -9.88 -6.78 -6.56
N ALA A 134 -11.15 -6.37 -6.40
CA ALA A 134 -11.54 -4.97 -6.35
C ALA A 134 -11.28 -4.31 -4.98
N HIS A 135 -11.31 -5.10 -3.91
CA HIS A 135 -11.19 -4.65 -2.53
C HIS A 135 -10.34 -5.66 -1.76
N LEU A 136 -9.42 -5.16 -0.95
CA LEU A 136 -8.63 -5.96 -0.02
C LEU A 136 -8.65 -5.32 1.36
N ASP A 137 -9.38 -5.96 2.27
CA ASP A 137 -9.45 -5.53 3.65
C ASP A 137 -8.20 -5.95 4.42
N PHE A 138 -7.75 -5.08 5.31
CA PHE A 138 -6.59 -5.31 6.15
C PHE A 138 -6.82 -4.70 7.54
N ASN A 139 -5.99 -5.09 8.51
CA ASN A 139 -6.10 -4.60 9.87
C ASN A 139 -4.71 -4.58 10.53
N PRO A 140 -4.57 -4.00 11.75
CA PRO A 140 -3.29 -3.91 12.41
C PRO A 140 -2.59 -5.25 12.70
N SER A 141 -3.31 -6.38 12.68
CA SER A 141 -2.72 -7.71 12.92
C SER A 141 -2.03 -8.29 11.68
N ASN A 142 -2.31 -7.77 10.47
CA ASN A 142 -1.78 -8.30 9.21
C ASN A 142 -1.08 -7.26 8.34
N ALA A 143 -1.19 -5.97 8.68
CA ALA A 143 -0.60 -4.87 7.95
C ALA A 143 0.12 -3.88 8.87
N ARG A 144 1.12 -3.21 8.29
CA ARG A 144 1.89 -2.13 8.92
C ARG A 144 1.82 -0.89 8.04
N ILE A 145 2.01 0.27 8.64
CA ILE A 145 1.95 1.55 7.95
C ILE A 145 3.37 2.02 7.65
N ILE A 146 3.64 2.35 6.40
CA ILE A 146 4.90 2.93 5.94
C ILE A 146 4.75 4.44 5.85
N VAL A 147 5.69 5.15 6.47
CA VAL A 147 5.83 6.60 6.35
C VAL A 147 7.29 6.96 6.08
N LEU A 148 7.52 8.20 5.64
CA LEU A 148 8.86 8.65 5.27
C LEU A 148 9.84 8.61 6.45
N ASP A 149 9.46 9.22 7.56
CA ASP A 149 10.32 9.46 8.72
C ASP A 149 9.47 9.61 10.01
N ASN A 150 10.15 9.84 11.13
CA ASN A 150 9.51 10.01 12.44
C ASN A 150 8.58 11.24 12.51
N SER A 151 8.85 12.32 11.76
CA SER A 151 7.97 13.49 11.74
C SER A 151 6.60 13.13 11.17
N TRP A 152 6.57 12.32 10.10
CA TRP A 152 5.31 11.80 9.55
C TRP A 152 4.63 10.77 10.45
N ALA A 153 5.40 9.94 11.16
CA ALA A 153 4.86 9.01 12.15
C ALA A 153 4.15 9.75 13.30
N ASP A 154 4.79 10.79 13.84
CA ASP A 154 4.23 11.61 14.91
C ASP A 154 3.01 12.40 14.44
N ARG A 155 3.05 12.92 13.21
CA ARG A 155 1.90 13.59 12.60
C ARG A 155 0.72 12.63 12.47
N LEU A 156 0.94 11.39 12.02
CA LEU A 156 -0.12 10.39 11.88
C LEU A 156 -0.80 10.09 13.21
N LYS A 157 -0.02 9.90 14.28
CA LYS A 157 -0.56 9.66 15.63
C LYS A 157 -1.35 10.86 16.15
N LYS A 158 -0.79 12.08 16.05
CA LYS A 158 -1.46 13.31 16.50
C LYS A 158 -2.76 13.58 15.74
N ASP A 159 -2.76 13.34 14.43
CA ASP A 159 -3.96 13.54 13.62
C ASP A 159 -5.04 12.49 13.96
N HIS A 160 -4.66 11.25 14.29
CA HIS A 160 -5.59 10.24 14.83
C HIS A 160 -6.15 10.67 16.20
N GLU A 161 -5.30 11.09 17.14
CA GLU A 161 -5.74 11.56 18.45
C GLU A 161 -6.73 12.71 18.35
N ARG A 162 -6.45 13.70 17.50
CA ARG A 162 -7.37 14.84 17.25
C ARG A 162 -8.71 14.42 16.67
N GLU A 163 -8.73 13.45 15.76
CA GLU A 163 -9.97 12.93 15.20
C GLU A 163 -10.79 12.20 16.25
N GLU A 164 -10.14 11.40 17.09
CA GLU A 164 -10.82 10.70 18.17
C GLU A 164 -11.32 11.67 19.27
N ASP A 165 -10.56 12.71 19.62
CA ASP A 165 -11.03 13.77 20.52
C ASP A 165 -12.29 14.46 19.98
N TYR A 166 -12.34 14.67 18.66
CA TYR A 166 -13.53 15.22 18.01
C TYR A 166 -14.69 14.22 18.04
N ASN A 167 -14.45 12.95 17.74
CA ASN A 167 -15.48 11.90 17.77
C ASN A 167 -16.06 11.73 19.17
N VAL A 168 -15.22 11.68 20.21
CA VAL A 168 -15.65 11.56 21.62
C VAL A 168 -16.54 12.73 22.01
N ARG A 169 -16.15 13.97 21.68
CA ARG A 169 -16.98 15.16 21.93
C ARG A 169 -18.29 15.13 21.17
N ALA A 170 -18.28 14.65 19.92
CA ALA A 170 -19.49 14.52 19.14
C ALA A 170 -20.44 13.46 19.74
N TYR A 171 -19.89 12.36 20.27
CA TYR A 171 -20.68 11.34 20.96
C TYR A 171 -21.23 11.84 22.31
N SER A 172 -20.45 12.57 23.12
CA SER A 172 -20.94 13.10 24.39
C SER A 172 -22.11 14.07 24.22
N MET A 173 -22.14 14.85 23.13
CA MET A 173 -23.30 15.69 22.79
C MET A 173 -24.55 14.90 22.42
N ILE A 174 -24.41 13.62 22.03
CA ILE A 174 -25.54 12.75 21.65
C ILE A 174 -26.06 11.97 22.87
N PHE A 175 -25.19 11.57 23.80
CA PHE A 175 -25.52 10.71 24.93
C PHE A 175 -25.99 11.45 26.20
N ASP A 176 -26.28 12.76 26.12
CA ASP A 176 -26.38 13.69 27.27
C ASP A 176 -25.03 13.86 28.02
N GLU A 177 -24.78 15.06 28.56
CA GLU A 177 -23.46 15.48 29.08
C GLU A 177 -22.90 14.59 30.21
N ASP A 178 -23.75 13.81 30.88
CA ASP A 178 -23.36 12.93 32.00
C ASP A 178 -22.68 11.62 31.55
N ASP A 179 -22.61 11.35 30.24
CA ASP A 179 -22.09 10.10 29.66
C ASP A 179 -20.73 10.26 28.95
N GLU A 180 -19.89 11.22 29.37
CA GLU A 180 -18.52 11.39 28.85
C GLU A 180 -17.68 10.10 28.95
N GLU A 181 -17.85 9.33 30.02
CA GLU A 181 -17.15 8.06 30.23
C GLU A 181 -17.55 7.01 29.20
N LEU A 182 -18.82 6.99 28.77
CA LEU A 182 -19.30 6.10 27.71
C LEU A 182 -18.78 6.54 26.32
N ALA A 183 -18.74 7.85 26.06
CA ALA A 183 -18.17 8.37 24.82
C ALA A 183 -16.68 8.04 24.69
N GLU A 184 -15.92 8.12 25.78
CA GLU A 184 -14.49 7.79 25.80
C GLU A 184 -14.23 6.29 25.57
N GLN A 185 -15.16 5.40 25.96
CA GLN A 185 -15.07 3.96 25.63
C GLN A 185 -15.21 3.66 24.13
N LEU A 186 -15.79 4.59 23.34
CA LEU A 186 -15.90 4.46 21.89
C LEU A 186 -14.63 4.91 21.14
N ARG A 187 -13.63 5.44 21.87
CA ARG A 187 -12.35 5.87 21.29
C ARG A 187 -11.63 4.70 20.62
N ASN A 188 -11.30 4.88 19.35
CA ASN A 188 -10.46 3.94 18.62
C ASN A 188 -9.00 4.12 19.01
N LYS A 189 -8.37 3.04 19.47
CA LYS A 189 -6.92 3.02 19.73
C LYS A 189 -6.13 3.02 18.43
N PHE A 190 -4.98 3.69 18.44
CA PHE A 190 -4.02 3.63 17.35
C PHE A 190 -3.17 2.36 17.46
N ASP A 191 -3.71 1.23 16.99
CA ASP A 191 -3.06 -0.09 17.12
C ASP A 191 -2.08 -0.41 15.97
N TRP A 192 -1.87 0.55 15.06
CA TRP A 192 -1.01 0.34 13.89
C TRP A 192 0.48 0.36 14.25
N THR A 193 1.20 -0.65 13.77
CA THR A 193 2.66 -0.60 13.73
C THR A 193 3.12 0.30 12.58
N ILE A 194 3.82 1.39 12.90
CA ILE A 194 4.43 2.30 11.93
C ILE A 194 5.87 1.86 11.66
N VAL A 195 6.28 1.94 10.40
CA VAL A 195 7.63 1.68 9.92
C VAL A 195 8.09 2.90 9.13
N THR A 196 9.27 3.43 9.44
CA THR A 196 9.87 4.56 8.71
C THR A 196 10.84 4.07 7.64
N LEU A 197 11.00 4.84 6.56
CA LEU A 197 11.99 4.57 5.51
C LEU A 197 13.36 5.20 5.80
N ASN A 198 13.37 6.23 6.65
CA ASN A 198 14.56 6.95 7.12
C ASN A 198 14.67 6.94 8.65
#